data_AF-A0A8B6HM15-F1
#
_entry.id   AF-A0A8B6HM15-F1
#
_cell.length_a   1.000
_cell.length_b   1.000
_cell.length_c   1.000
_cell.angle_alpha   90.00
_cell.angle_beta   90.00
_cell.angle_gamma   90.00
#
_symmetry.space_group_name_H-M   'P 1'
#
loop_
_entity.id
_entity.type
_entity.pdbx_description
1 polymer ?
#
loop_
_entity_poly.entity_id
_entity_poly.type
_entity_poly.pdbx_seq_one_letter_code
_entity_poly.pdbx_strand_id
1 'polypeptide(L)'
;MIYSGIFLLTDYCPNFVKADVERANNAAQNGLVDDESDDDNSEFENMSQPEWIEVIKPNAEFTDNSEFKFDDGGPDYNWSVTNYNYPADLGVKFIENLKIEETISVDELSFNTDINISSLNEDQMFAFNLVMKALFDFQNNPVNFTPLRLIVGGSAGCGKTYLIKCLVKAVKCFFNTNKCVQVLCPTGNSANLIDGVTIHSFLKIPTTYKSKEMKAPDGSTGEILQKNCEGLKVLIVDERSLIGCTTLGWMEYMCRCAVQKGLNASQSWGGLPVVIFLGDDVQLPPVLDTPVYKANSKSPAGMHGALVWKEFNEAVLLKTVVRQAEDQSYFKNVLGALREYKLTQDHATWLQKFQWGDLLKSHGQSFIDDMDENSLFVFPTHNEEWLHNKTKILKANERNPIAKVDAISHGSHAKGVSSENAKGLLPTVYLCIGCKVMLTTNLHVKFGLFNGSTGTVVEIIYPEGKTPKDCQPVCVMVKFQKYTGPPFVNHDVKIVPITPIKRKIDCFCYSCSITQIPLRLGWGTTIHRCQGMTIGEGESSRYIVINPGTQSLNHLPLELYL
;
A
#
# COMPACT_ATOMS: atom_id res chain seq x y z
N MET A 1 12.63 -20.40 -23.93
CA MET A 1 11.30 -19.80 -23.68
C MET A 1 10.62 -20.57 -22.57
N ILE A 2 10.82 -20.24 -21.30
CA ILE A 2 10.27 -21.05 -20.20
C ILE A 2 9.81 -20.12 -19.07
N TYR A 3 8.52 -20.29 -18.74
CA TYR A 3 7.65 -19.69 -17.70
C TYR A 3 7.13 -18.25 -17.89
N SER A 4 6.04 -18.19 -18.65
CA SER A 4 4.92 -17.22 -18.59
C SER A 4 3.73 -17.72 -19.46
N GLY A 5 4.00 -18.70 -20.34
CA GLY A 5 3.06 -19.23 -21.32
C GLY A 5 1.72 -19.71 -20.79
N ILE A 6 1.63 -20.53 -19.73
CA ILE A 6 0.34 -21.17 -19.39
C ILE A 6 -0.74 -20.14 -19.02
N PHE A 7 -0.44 -19.13 -18.19
CA PHE A 7 -1.40 -18.06 -17.88
C PHE A 7 -1.77 -17.25 -19.13
N LEU A 8 -0.77 -16.77 -19.89
CA LEU A 8 -0.98 -16.01 -21.13
C LEU A 8 -1.73 -16.78 -22.21
N LEU A 9 -1.58 -18.10 -22.23
CA LEU A 9 -2.26 -19.02 -23.15
C LEU A 9 -3.65 -19.41 -22.66
N THR A 10 -4.00 -19.13 -21.40
CA THR A 10 -5.38 -19.32 -20.95
C THR A 10 -6.30 -18.26 -21.53
N ASP A 11 -7.57 -18.62 -21.73
CA ASP A 11 -8.64 -17.67 -22.06
C ASP A 11 -8.89 -16.65 -20.94
N TYR A 12 -8.30 -16.88 -19.75
CA TYR A 12 -8.48 -16.07 -18.56
C TYR A 12 -7.44 -14.95 -18.38
N CYS A 13 -6.31 -15.01 -19.07
CA CYS A 13 -5.40 -13.88 -19.10
C CYS A 13 -6.06 -12.76 -19.91
N PRO A 14 -6.24 -11.55 -19.35
CA PRO A 14 -6.85 -10.46 -20.09
C PRO A 14 -6.05 -10.14 -21.36
N ASN A 15 -6.76 -9.74 -22.42
CA ASN A 15 -6.15 -9.42 -23.70
C ASN A 15 -5.09 -8.31 -23.58
N PHE A 16 -5.26 -7.35 -22.68
CA PHE A 16 -4.26 -6.30 -22.48
C PHE A 16 -2.97 -6.83 -21.84
N VAL A 17 -3.05 -7.82 -20.92
CA VAL A 17 -1.86 -8.47 -20.33
C VAL A 17 -1.13 -9.28 -21.41
N LYS A 18 -1.88 -9.98 -22.29
CA LYS A 18 -1.31 -10.65 -23.46
C LYS A 18 -0.60 -9.66 -24.39
N ALA A 19 -1.27 -8.57 -24.74
CA ALA A 19 -0.72 -7.49 -25.58
C ALA A 19 0.51 -6.82 -24.93
N ASP A 20 0.51 -6.64 -23.61
CA ASP A 20 1.64 -6.10 -22.87
C ASP A 20 2.87 -6.99 -22.94
N VAL A 21 2.69 -8.31 -22.84
CA VAL A 21 3.78 -9.28 -22.97
C VAL A 21 4.27 -9.36 -24.41
N GLU A 22 3.37 -9.34 -25.40
CA GLU A 22 3.74 -9.29 -26.81
C GLU A 22 4.56 -8.03 -27.13
N ARG A 23 4.12 -6.86 -26.66
CA ARG A 23 4.89 -5.60 -26.77
C ARG A 23 6.27 -5.71 -26.14
N ALA A 24 6.35 -6.27 -24.93
CA ALA A 24 7.61 -6.44 -24.21
C ALA A 24 8.58 -7.41 -24.92
N ASN A 25 8.05 -8.47 -25.53
CA ASN A 25 8.83 -9.44 -26.30
C ASN A 25 9.34 -8.85 -27.62
N ASN A 26 8.49 -8.09 -28.33
CA ASN A 26 8.87 -7.43 -29.59
C ASN A 26 9.94 -6.36 -29.35
N ALA A 27 9.84 -5.60 -28.25
CA ALA A 27 10.87 -4.64 -27.85
C ALA A 27 12.22 -5.32 -27.55
N ALA A 28 12.21 -6.51 -26.91
CA ALA A 28 13.42 -7.27 -26.62
C ALA A 28 14.08 -7.86 -27.89
N GLN A 29 13.29 -8.21 -28.91
CA GLN A 29 13.82 -8.74 -30.18
C GLN A 29 14.43 -7.67 -31.10
N ASN A 30 13.96 -6.42 -31.01
CA ASN A 30 14.42 -5.32 -31.86
C ASN A 30 15.67 -4.58 -31.32
N GLY A 31 16.17 -4.92 -30.12
CA GLY A 31 17.24 -4.19 -29.41
C GLY A 31 18.64 -4.81 -29.48
N LEU A 32 19.00 -5.53 -30.55
CA LEU A 32 20.35 -6.07 -30.77
C LEU A 32 21.03 -5.44 -32.00
N VAL A 33 21.31 -4.14 -31.94
CA VAL A 33 22.48 -3.47 -32.53
C VAL A 33 22.60 -2.14 -31.80
N ASP A 34 23.59 -1.98 -30.93
CA ASP A 34 24.39 -0.75 -30.86
C ASP A 34 25.61 -1.02 -29.99
N ASP A 35 26.77 -0.84 -30.63
CA ASP A 35 28.12 -1.12 -30.15
C ASP A 35 28.55 -0.20 -29.00
N GLU A 36 29.50 -0.73 -28.24
CA GLU A 36 30.19 -0.14 -27.09
C GLU A 36 30.65 1.31 -27.29
N SER A 37 30.33 2.17 -26.32
CA SER A 37 31.30 3.17 -25.83
C SER A 37 31.10 3.39 -24.33
N ASP A 38 32.11 3.00 -23.56
CA ASP A 38 32.30 3.31 -22.15
C ASP A 38 32.59 4.82 -21.98
N ASP A 39 31.58 5.60 -21.59
CA ASP A 39 31.68 6.72 -20.63
C ASP A 39 30.33 7.47 -20.57
N ASP A 40 29.49 7.16 -19.57
CA ASP A 40 28.85 8.16 -18.70
C ASP A 40 27.94 7.49 -17.66
N ASN A 41 28.32 7.63 -16.39
CA ASN A 41 27.76 6.97 -15.21
C ASN A 41 26.46 7.63 -14.68
N SER A 42 25.44 7.86 -15.53
CA SER A 42 24.15 8.41 -15.05
C SER A 42 22.86 7.86 -15.67
N GLU A 43 22.90 6.93 -16.62
CA GLU A 43 21.71 6.44 -17.34
C GLU A 43 21.34 4.97 -17.04
N PHE A 44 21.43 4.52 -15.79
CA PHE A 44 20.93 3.18 -15.41
C PHE A 44 19.47 3.18 -14.90
N GLU A 45 18.78 4.32 -14.96
CA GLU A 45 17.36 4.45 -14.66
C GLU A 45 16.60 4.78 -15.95
N ASN A 46 15.79 3.83 -16.41
CA ASN A 46 14.68 3.93 -17.38
C ASN A 46 14.80 2.95 -18.55
N MET A 47 14.44 1.69 -18.29
CA MET A 47 13.60 1.01 -19.28
C MET A 47 12.19 1.56 -19.07
N SER A 48 11.70 2.30 -20.07
CA SER A 48 10.51 3.14 -20.03
C SER A 48 9.31 2.45 -19.39
N GLN A 49 9.10 2.67 -18.10
CA GLN A 49 7.75 2.59 -17.56
C GLN A 49 6.92 3.61 -18.34
N PRO A 50 5.68 3.28 -18.72
CA PRO A 50 4.87 4.25 -19.45
C PRO A 50 4.75 5.52 -18.61
N GLU A 51 4.92 6.69 -19.26
CA GLU A 51 5.10 8.00 -18.61
C GLU A 51 4.08 8.30 -17.51
N TRP A 52 2.86 7.77 -17.66
CA TRP A 52 1.80 7.93 -16.67
C TRP A 52 2.16 7.37 -15.29
N ILE A 53 2.97 6.30 -15.17
CA ILE A 53 3.37 5.72 -13.88
C ILE A 53 4.19 6.73 -13.07
N GLU A 54 5.01 7.54 -13.74
CA GLU A 54 5.80 8.59 -13.07
C GLU A 54 4.94 9.69 -12.45
N VAL A 55 3.82 9.98 -13.10
CA VAL A 55 2.89 11.05 -12.70
C VAL A 55 2.07 10.68 -11.45
N ILE A 56 2.01 9.39 -11.10
CA ILE A 56 1.10 8.87 -10.05
C ILE A 56 1.76 8.05 -8.95
N LYS A 57 3.09 8.06 -8.86
CA LYS A 57 3.85 7.27 -7.89
C LYS A 57 3.39 7.57 -6.44
N PRO A 58 3.21 6.57 -5.56
CA PRO A 58 2.66 6.78 -4.21
C PRO A 58 3.42 7.75 -3.30
N ASN A 59 4.68 8.08 -3.59
CA ASN A 59 5.48 9.04 -2.83
C ASN A 59 6.01 10.20 -3.70
N ALA A 60 5.59 10.29 -4.97
CA ALA A 60 5.86 11.47 -5.76
C ALA A 60 5.02 12.65 -5.26
N GLU A 61 5.54 13.85 -5.45
CA GLU A 61 4.91 15.09 -5.05
C GLU A 61 4.88 16.05 -6.23
N PHE A 62 3.83 16.86 -6.25
CA PHE A 62 3.83 18.08 -7.02
C PHE A 62 4.37 19.21 -6.13
N THR A 63 5.52 19.77 -6.50
CA THR A 63 6.05 20.97 -5.86
C THR A 63 5.45 22.20 -6.52
N ASP A 64 4.43 22.79 -5.87
CA ASP A 64 3.91 24.09 -6.25
C ASP A 64 4.89 25.18 -5.76
N ASN A 65 5.72 25.68 -6.68
CA ASN A 65 6.64 26.79 -6.38
C ASN A 65 5.93 28.15 -6.25
N SER A 66 4.61 28.20 -6.43
CA SER A 66 3.83 29.42 -6.21
C SER A 66 3.45 29.58 -4.74
N GLU A 67 3.98 30.62 -4.09
CA GLU A 67 3.45 31.03 -2.78
C GLU A 67 2.00 31.49 -2.95
N PHE A 68 1.08 30.85 -2.23
CA PHE A 68 -0.31 31.26 -2.16
C PHE A 68 -0.60 31.90 -0.81
N LYS A 69 -1.48 32.91 -0.81
CA LYS A 69 -1.84 33.64 0.40
C LYS A 69 -2.82 32.84 1.24
N PHE A 70 -2.57 32.82 2.54
CA PHE A 70 -3.44 32.24 3.56
C PHE A 70 -3.27 33.03 4.87
N ASP A 71 -4.26 32.92 5.75
CA ASP A 71 -4.19 33.43 7.12
C ASP A 71 -3.47 32.42 8.01
N ASP A 72 -2.36 32.84 8.62
CA ASP A 72 -1.56 32.05 9.58
C ASP A 72 -1.89 32.38 11.05
N GLY A 73 -2.92 33.19 11.28
CA GLY A 73 -3.35 33.67 12.59
C GLY A 73 -2.61 34.92 13.07
N GLY A 74 -1.55 35.33 12.36
CA GLY A 74 -0.71 36.45 12.76
C GLY A 74 0.08 36.21 14.04
N PRO A 75 0.74 37.26 14.58
CA PRO A 75 1.61 37.15 15.75
C PRO A 75 0.86 36.89 17.07
N ASP A 76 -0.44 37.22 17.13
CA ASP A 76 -1.24 37.15 18.35
C ASP A 76 -1.94 35.80 18.54
N TYR A 77 -1.96 34.94 17.51
CA TYR A 77 -2.57 33.63 17.61
C TYR A 77 -1.72 32.68 18.45
N ASN A 78 -2.28 32.21 19.57
CA ASN A 78 -1.58 31.33 20.48
C ASN A 78 -1.77 29.85 20.11
N TRP A 79 -0.77 29.30 19.43
CA TRP A 79 -0.73 27.89 19.00
C TRP A 79 -0.50 26.87 20.13
N SER A 80 -0.29 27.30 21.38
CA SER A 80 -0.14 26.39 22.52
C SER A 80 -1.44 26.20 23.31
N VAL A 81 -2.50 26.95 23.00
CA VAL A 81 -3.80 26.82 23.68
C VAL A 81 -4.57 25.64 23.11
N THR A 82 -5.01 24.77 24.01
CA THR A 82 -5.82 23.59 23.68
C THR A 82 -7.26 23.78 24.15
N ASN A 83 -8.23 23.25 23.40
CA ASN A 83 -9.63 23.21 23.80
C ASN A 83 -9.91 22.03 24.76
N TYR A 84 -9.06 21.00 24.73
CA TYR A 84 -9.14 19.83 25.60
C TYR A 84 -7.95 19.70 26.54
N ASN A 85 -8.16 19.00 27.66
CA ASN A 85 -7.09 18.61 28.58
C ASN A 85 -6.44 17.32 28.08
N TYR A 86 -5.18 17.41 27.65
CA TYR A 86 -4.38 16.28 27.22
C TYR A 86 -3.37 15.84 28.29
N PRO A 87 -2.92 14.57 28.25
CA PRO A 87 -1.77 14.12 29.03
C PRO A 87 -0.55 15.04 28.84
N ALA A 88 0.21 15.27 29.91
CA ALA A 88 1.33 16.22 29.92
C ALA A 88 2.47 15.86 28.94
N ASP A 89 2.62 14.59 28.58
CA ASP A 89 3.61 14.12 27.61
C ASP A 89 3.15 14.28 26.15
N LEU A 90 1.92 14.77 25.93
CA LEU A 90 1.32 15.03 24.61
C LEU A 90 1.45 13.86 23.63
N GLY A 91 1.45 12.63 24.17
CA GLY A 91 1.44 11.41 23.36
C GLY A 91 2.80 10.88 22.94
N VAL A 92 3.91 11.48 23.37
CA VAL A 92 5.25 10.97 23.06
C VAL A 92 5.42 9.54 23.57
N LYS A 93 5.11 9.28 24.84
CA LYS A 93 5.23 7.92 25.41
C LYS A 93 4.16 6.99 24.87
N PHE A 94 2.97 7.52 24.57
CA PHE A 94 1.89 6.75 23.97
C PHE A 94 2.33 6.13 22.63
N ILE A 95 2.87 6.95 21.72
CA ILE A 95 3.34 6.48 20.41
C ILE A 95 4.54 5.52 20.54
N GLU A 96 5.43 5.74 21.51
CA GLU A 96 6.52 4.81 21.81
C GLU A 96 6.00 3.45 22.31
N ASN A 97 5.00 3.44 23.18
CA ASN A 97 4.39 2.23 23.71
C ASN A 97 3.66 1.42 22.63
N LEU A 98 2.97 2.08 21.69
CA LEU A 98 2.34 1.40 20.55
C LEU A 98 3.37 0.59 19.74
N LYS A 99 4.60 1.09 19.57
CA LYS A 99 5.67 0.35 18.85
C LYS A 99 6.16 -0.88 19.60
N ILE A 100 6.09 -0.87 20.93
CA ILE A 100 6.55 -1.98 21.78
C ILE A 100 5.53 -3.13 21.72
N GLU A 101 4.22 -2.83 21.72
CA GLU A 101 3.17 -3.85 21.65
C GLU A 101 3.20 -4.70 20.36
N GLU A 102 3.66 -4.13 19.22
CA GLU A 102 3.92 -4.90 17.99
C GLU A 102 4.88 -6.09 18.22
N THR A 103 5.80 -5.97 19.18
CA THR A 103 6.85 -6.96 19.42
C THR A 103 6.41 -8.08 20.37
N ILE A 104 5.36 -7.86 21.17
CA ILE A 104 4.97 -8.73 22.30
C ILE A 104 3.77 -9.65 21.94
N SER A 105 2.91 -9.29 20.98
CA SER A 105 1.62 -9.98 20.76
C SER A 105 1.65 -11.37 20.05
N VAL A 106 2.78 -12.08 20.05
CA VAL A 106 2.97 -13.27 19.19
C VAL A 106 2.48 -14.59 19.85
N ASP A 107 2.34 -14.66 21.18
CA ASP A 107 2.33 -15.95 21.88
C ASP A 107 0.96 -16.49 22.34
N GLU A 108 -0.14 -15.75 22.25
CA GLU A 108 -1.48 -16.30 22.54
C GLU A 108 -2.19 -16.77 21.27
N LEU A 109 -2.57 -18.06 21.21
CA LEU A 109 -3.45 -18.63 20.19
C LEU A 109 -4.86 -18.06 20.35
N SER A 110 -5.09 -16.84 19.85
CA SER A 110 -6.42 -16.26 19.72
C SER A 110 -7.01 -16.65 18.37
N PHE A 111 -8.15 -17.33 18.40
CA PHE A 111 -8.90 -17.67 17.19
C PHE A 111 -10.04 -16.68 17.03
N ASN A 112 -10.11 -16.05 15.86
CA ASN A 112 -11.30 -15.30 15.51
C ASN A 112 -12.48 -16.30 15.33
N THR A 113 -13.49 -16.17 16.21
CA THR A 113 -14.66 -17.05 16.24
C THR A 113 -15.51 -16.93 14.98
N ASP A 114 -15.36 -15.84 14.22
CA ASP A 114 -16.23 -15.49 13.10
C ASP A 114 -15.84 -16.16 11.77
N ILE A 115 -14.76 -16.95 11.75
CA ILE A 115 -14.27 -17.63 10.54
C ILE A 115 -14.83 -19.06 10.49
N ASN A 116 -15.69 -19.33 9.51
CA ASN A 116 -16.24 -20.66 9.24
C ASN A 116 -15.68 -21.26 7.94
N ILE A 117 -14.78 -22.23 8.07
CA ILE A 117 -14.17 -22.91 6.90
C ILE A 117 -15.24 -23.64 6.06
N SER A 118 -16.34 -24.08 6.66
CA SER A 118 -17.40 -24.80 5.93
C SER A 118 -18.22 -23.90 5.00
N SER A 119 -18.09 -22.57 5.09
CA SER A 119 -18.77 -21.63 4.18
C SER A 119 -17.94 -21.21 2.98
N LEU A 120 -16.75 -21.78 2.78
CA LEU A 120 -15.98 -21.59 1.54
C LEU A 120 -16.77 -22.16 0.34
N ASN A 121 -16.81 -21.42 -0.76
CA ASN A 121 -17.37 -21.91 -2.02
C ASN A 121 -16.43 -22.95 -2.69
N GLU A 122 -16.88 -23.57 -3.79
CA GLU A 122 -16.14 -24.64 -4.45
C GLU A 122 -14.71 -24.25 -4.86
N ASP A 123 -14.54 -23.11 -5.53
CA ASP A 123 -13.23 -22.62 -5.97
C ASP A 123 -12.30 -22.33 -4.79
N GLN A 124 -12.83 -21.71 -3.73
CA GLN A 124 -12.09 -21.41 -2.51
C GLN A 124 -11.70 -22.68 -1.75
N MET A 125 -12.62 -23.64 -1.66
CA MET A 125 -12.39 -24.92 -1.00
C MET A 125 -11.34 -25.75 -1.75
N PHE A 126 -11.31 -25.68 -3.08
CA PHE A 126 -10.28 -26.31 -3.88
C PHE A 126 -8.88 -25.76 -3.56
N ALA A 127 -8.71 -24.44 -3.57
CA ALA A 127 -7.46 -23.80 -3.17
C ALA A 127 -7.06 -24.15 -1.72
N PHE A 128 -8.02 -24.13 -0.80
CA PHE A 128 -7.82 -24.49 0.59
C PHE A 128 -7.29 -25.93 0.75
N ASN A 129 -7.94 -26.89 0.09
CA ASN A 129 -7.56 -28.30 0.16
C ASN A 129 -6.19 -28.57 -0.47
N LEU A 130 -5.83 -27.87 -1.54
CA LEU A 130 -4.51 -28.00 -2.16
C LEU A 130 -3.39 -27.61 -1.16
N VAL A 131 -3.59 -26.52 -0.43
CA VAL A 131 -2.66 -26.05 0.60
C VAL A 131 -2.59 -27.04 1.76
N MET A 132 -3.73 -27.47 2.30
CA MET A 132 -3.76 -28.39 3.43
C MET A 132 -3.15 -29.75 3.08
N LYS A 133 -3.36 -30.25 1.85
CA LYS A 133 -2.71 -31.47 1.36
C LYS A 133 -1.19 -31.32 1.32
N ALA A 134 -0.67 -30.21 0.78
CA ALA A 134 0.78 -29.99 0.73
C ALA A 134 1.41 -29.95 2.13
N LEU A 135 0.71 -29.39 3.11
CA LEU A 135 1.16 -29.36 4.50
C LEU A 135 1.11 -30.74 5.17
N PHE A 136 0.09 -31.54 4.87
CA PHE A 136 -0.01 -32.91 5.33
C PHE A 136 1.14 -33.77 4.77
N ASP A 137 1.41 -33.65 3.47
CA ASP A 137 2.52 -34.34 2.79
C ASP A 137 3.87 -33.92 3.41
N PHE A 138 4.07 -32.62 3.68
CA PHE A 138 5.24 -32.10 4.39
C PHE A 138 5.40 -32.66 5.81
N GLN A 139 4.32 -32.73 6.59
CA GLN A 139 4.38 -33.24 7.96
C GLN A 139 4.76 -34.73 8.01
N ASN A 140 4.27 -35.52 7.04
CA ASN A 140 4.58 -36.94 6.95
C ASN A 140 5.99 -37.22 6.40
N ASN A 141 6.51 -36.37 5.50
CA ASN A 141 7.84 -36.54 4.92
C ASN A 141 8.56 -35.19 4.71
N PRO A 142 9.13 -34.59 5.78
CA PRO A 142 9.72 -33.25 5.71
C PRO A 142 11.01 -33.17 4.89
N VAL A 143 11.61 -34.30 4.51
CA VAL A 143 12.86 -34.35 3.72
C VAL A 143 12.59 -34.48 2.22
N ASN A 144 11.58 -35.26 1.83
CA ASN A 144 11.26 -35.53 0.42
C ASN A 144 9.81 -35.19 0.12
N PHE A 145 9.46 -33.92 0.30
CA PHE A 145 8.18 -33.35 -0.09
C PHE A 145 8.38 -32.41 -1.29
N THR A 146 7.31 -32.19 -2.05
CA THR A 146 7.29 -31.18 -3.12
C THR A 146 6.72 -29.88 -2.56
N PRO A 147 7.49 -28.77 -2.56
CA PRO A 147 6.96 -27.49 -2.11
C PRO A 147 5.83 -27.00 -3.01
N LEU A 148 4.79 -26.43 -2.41
CA LEU A 148 3.70 -25.79 -3.13
C LEU A 148 4.04 -24.31 -3.38
N ARG A 149 3.98 -23.90 -4.64
CA ARG A 149 4.13 -22.51 -5.11
C ARG A 149 2.87 -22.15 -5.86
N LEU A 150 1.92 -21.54 -5.15
CA LEU A 150 0.54 -21.37 -5.62
C LEU A 150 0.24 -19.91 -5.94
N ILE A 151 -0.40 -19.68 -7.08
CA ILE A 151 -1.06 -18.41 -7.41
C ILE A 151 -2.56 -18.57 -7.22
N VAL A 152 -3.20 -17.66 -6.49
CA VAL A 152 -4.67 -17.59 -6.41
C VAL A 152 -5.13 -16.28 -7.02
N GLY A 153 -5.66 -16.36 -8.23
CA GLY A 153 -6.26 -15.24 -8.95
C GLY A 153 -7.75 -15.10 -8.62
N GLY A 154 -8.29 -13.92 -8.89
CA GLY A 154 -9.74 -13.69 -8.88
C GLY A 154 -10.03 -12.20 -8.91
N SER A 155 -11.19 -11.81 -9.42
CA SER A 155 -11.58 -10.39 -9.45
C SER A 155 -11.84 -9.85 -8.04
N ALA A 156 -12.05 -8.53 -7.95
CA ALA A 156 -12.51 -7.89 -6.72
C ALA A 156 -13.81 -8.54 -6.23
N GLY A 157 -13.87 -8.87 -4.93
CA GLY A 157 -15.05 -9.47 -4.33
C GLY A 157 -15.21 -10.99 -4.48
N CYS A 158 -14.24 -11.74 -5.03
CA CYS A 158 -14.27 -13.22 -5.04
C CYS A 158 -13.91 -13.88 -3.69
N GLY A 159 -13.79 -13.11 -2.61
CA GLY A 159 -13.50 -13.64 -1.27
C GLY A 159 -12.06 -14.08 -1.03
N LYS A 160 -11.08 -13.57 -1.79
CA LYS A 160 -9.63 -13.82 -1.57
C LYS A 160 -9.22 -13.61 -0.11
N THR A 161 -9.60 -12.46 0.46
CA THR A 161 -9.36 -12.13 1.88
C THR A 161 -9.96 -13.15 2.84
N TYR A 162 -11.16 -13.67 2.53
CA TYR A 162 -11.82 -14.68 3.37
C TYR A 162 -11.09 -16.03 3.32
N LEU A 163 -10.62 -16.42 2.13
CA LEU A 163 -9.77 -17.60 1.95
C LEU A 163 -8.46 -17.48 2.75
N ILE A 164 -7.80 -16.32 2.74
CA ILE A 164 -6.60 -16.05 3.55
C ILE A 164 -6.91 -16.27 5.04
N LYS A 165 -7.99 -15.68 5.54
CA LYS A 165 -8.41 -15.84 6.95
C LYS A 165 -8.67 -17.30 7.32
N CYS A 166 -9.32 -18.07 6.44
CA CYS A 166 -9.54 -19.51 6.64
C CYS A 166 -8.22 -20.31 6.66
N LEU A 167 -7.31 -20.04 5.72
CA LEU A 167 -6.00 -20.68 5.66
C LEU A 167 -5.17 -20.38 6.92
N VAL A 168 -5.10 -19.12 7.34
CA VAL A 168 -4.36 -18.73 8.56
C VAL A 168 -4.90 -19.49 9.77
N LYS A 169 -6.22 -19.53 9.95
CA LYS A 169 -6.86 -20.28 11.04
C LYS A 169 -6.50 -21.77 10.98
N ALA A 170 -6.68 -22.41 9.83
CA ALA A 170 -6.43 -23.83 9.65
C ALA A 170 -4.95 -24.21 9.87
N VAL A 171 -4.02 -23.43 9.34
CA VAL A 171 -2.58 -23.69 9.45
C VAL A 171 -2.10 -23.51 10.89
N LYS A 172 -2.58 -22.48 11.60
CA LYS A 172 -2.29 -22.29 13.03
C LYS A 172 -2.80 -23.46 13.88
N CYS A 173 -4.01 -23.96 13.59
CA CYS A 173 -4.55 -25.15 14.25
C CYS A 173 -3.73 -26.41 13.93
N PHE A 174 -3.34 -26.59 12.66
CA PHE A 174 -2.61 -27.77 12.19
C PHE A 174 -1.24 -27.91 12.83
N PHE A 175 -0.49 -26.82 12.99
CA PHE A 175 0.83 -26.84 13.64
C PHE A 175 0.80 -26.46 15.13
N ASN A 176 -0.36 -26.11 15.68
CA ASN A 176 -0.54 -25.64 17.05
C ASN A 176 0.41 -24.48 17.44
N THR A 177 0.59 -23.51 16.55
CA THR A 177 1.44 -22.33 16.78
C THR A 177 1.01 -21.15 15.91
N ASN A 178 1.20 -19.93 16.41
CA ASN A 178 1.00 -18.71 15.62
C ASN A 178 2.14 -18.45 14.62
N LYS A 179 3.32 -19.02 14.85
CA LYS A 179 4.54 -18.71 14.08
C LYS A 179 4.64 -19.43 12.73
N CYS A 180 3.78 -20.42 12.48
CA CYS A 180 3.88 -21.27 11.28
C CYS A 180 3.36 -20.61 10.00
N VAL A 181 2.60 -19.53 10.09
CA VAL A 181 2.03 -18.83 8.92
C VAL A 181 2.18 -17.33 9.07
N GLN A 182 2.63 -16.67 8.02
CA GLN A 182 2.66 -15.21 7.94
C GLN A 182 1.96 -14.74 6.67
N VAL A 183 1.13 -13.71 6.83
CA VAL A 183 0.52 -12.98 5.72
C VAL A 183 1.30 -11.68 5.49
N LEU A 184 1.73 -11.46 4.25
CA LEU A 184 2.45 -10.28 3.79
C LEU A 184 1.62 -9.48 2.79
N CYS A 185 1.73 -8.15 2.87
CA CYS A 185 1.11 -7.24 1.91
C CYS A 185 2.12 -6.19 1.42
N PRO A 186 1.96 -5.66 0.19
CA PRO A 186 2.77 -4.56 -0.31
C PRO A 186 2.48 -3.24 0.42
N THR A 187 1.23 -3.01 0.83
CA THR A 187 0.78 -1.76 1.47
C THR A 187 0.33 -1.98 2.91
N GLY A 188 0.39 -0.91 3.73
CA GLY A 188 -0.08 -0.94 5.12
C GLY A 188 -1.61 -1.10 5.22
N ASN A 189 -2.37 -0.57 4.27
CA ASN A 189 -3.82 -0.70 4.22
C ASN A 189 -4.24 -2.17 4.05
N SER A 190 -3.71 -2.87 3.04
CA SER A 190 -4.01 -4.28 2.81
C SER A 190 -3.57 -5.15 3.98
N ALA A 191 -2.42 -4.82 4.60
CA ALA A 191 -1.96 -5.49 5.82
C ALA A 191 -2.96 -5.32 6.99
N ASN A 192 -3.53 -4.13 7.21
CA ASN A 192 -4.54 -3.93 8.27
C ASN A 192 -5.82 -4.75 8.01
N LEU A 193 -6.29 -4.81 6.76
CA LEU A 193 -7.55 -5.49 6.42
C LEU A 193 -7.54 -7.01 6.68
N ILE A 194 -6.36 -7.62 6.60
CA ILE A 194 -6.19 -9.08 6.69
C ILE A 194 -5.35 -9.52 7.89
N ASP A 195 -5.11 -8.60 8.85
CA ASP A 195 -4.25 -8.82 10.01
C ASP A 195 -2.84 -9.31 9.63
N GLY A 196 -2.33 -8.81 8.50
CA GLY A 196 -1.00 -9.07 7.97
C GLY A 196 0.03 -8.01 8.36
N VAL A 197 1.20 -8.10 7.73
CA VAL A 197 2.30 -7.14 7.89
C VAL A 197 2.85 -6.76 6.52
N THR A 198 3.53 -5.62 6.41
CA THR A 198 4.09 -5.25 5.11
C THR A 198 5.33 -6.09 4.76
N ILE A 199 5.48 -6.44 3.49
CA ILE A 199 6.61 -7.24 2.95
C ILE A 199 7.95 -6.66 3.43
N HIS A 200 8.14 -5.35 3.26
CA HIS A 200 9.36 -4.65 3.68
C HIS A 200 9.62 -4.73 5.18
N SER A 201 8.58 -4.61 6.01
CA SER A 201 8.73 -4.64 7.47
C SER A 201 9.10 -6.02 8.01
N PHE A 202 8.52 -7.09 7.43
CA PHE A 202 8.73 -8.46 7.89
C PHE A 202 10.03 -9.05 7.37
N LEU A 203 10.29 -8.96 6.07
CA LEU A 203 11.49 -9.53 5.44
C LEU A 203 12.70 -8.59 5.52
N LYS A 204 12.54 -7.42 6.15
CA LYS A 204 13.58 -6.38 6.27
C LYS A 204 14.20 -5.99 4.93
N ILE A 205 13.42 -6.07 3.85
CA ILE A 205 13.82 -5.63 2.51
C ILE A 205 13.99 -4.12 2.53
N PRO A 206 15.19 -3.58 2.28
CA PRO A 206 15.39 -2.15 2.32
C PRO A 206 14.63 -1.42 1.21
N THR A 207 14.10 -0.25 1.59
CA THR A 207 13.23 0.60 0.78
C THR A 207 13.98 1.52 -0.17
N THR A 208 15.30 1.63 0.01
CA THR A 208 16.17 2.55 -0.70
C THR A 208 17.46 1.82 -0.96
N TYR A 209 17.68 1.38 -2.20
CA TYR A 209 18.95 0.78 -2.59
C TYR A 209 19.54 1.48 -3.80
N LYS A 210 20.69 2.12 -3.55
CA LYS A 210 21.68 2.50 -4.55
C LYS A 210 22.73 1.38 -4.75
N SER A 211 22.66 0.25 -4.02
CA SER A 211 23.58 -0.87 -4.19
C SER A 211 22.99 -1.94 -5.11
N LYS A 212 23.73 -2.27 -6.17
CA LYS A 212 23.33 -3.20 -7.24
C LYS A 212 23.18 -4.67 -6.80
N GLU A 213 23.66 -5.05 -5.61
CA GLU A 213 23.71 -6.45 -5.14
C GLU A 213 22.75 -6.74 -3.99
N MET A 214 22.11 -7.92 -4.04
CA MET A 214 21.36 -8.45 -2.89
C MET A 214 22.32 -8.89 -1.79
N LYS A 215 22.15 -8.34 -0.58
CA LYS A 215 22.99 -8.66 0.58
C LYS A 215 22.14 -8.99 1.78
N ALA A 216 22.56 -10.03 2.50
CA ALA A 216 21.93 -10.40 3.75
C ALA A 216 22.09 -9.26 4.78
N PRO A 217 21.04 -8.91 5.53
CA PRO A 217 21.14 -7.91 6.58
C PRO A 217 22.04 -8.43 7.71
N ASP A 218 22.91 -7.56 8.22
CA ASP A 218 23.81 -7.84 9.34
C ASP A 218 23.27 -7.27 10.67
N GLY A 219 23.96 -7.62 11.76
CA GLY A 219 23.67 -7.17 13.11
C GLY A 219 22.22 -7.40 13.55
N SER A 220 21.67 -6.42 14.28
CA SER A 220 20.31 -6.48 14.83
C SER A 220 19.23 -6.67 13.76
N THR A 221 19.45 -6.17 12.54
CA THR A 221 18.47 -6.31 11.45
C THR A 221 18.37 -7.76 11.00
N GLY A 222 19.51 -8.46 10.87
CA GLY A 222 19.57 -9.88 10.58
C GLY A 222 18.93 -10.72 11.69
N GLU A 223 19.18 -10.39 12.95
CA GLU A 223 18.56 -11.07 14.11
C GLU A 223 17.03 -10.92 14.12
N ILE A 224 16.51 -9.72 13.85
CA ILE A 224 15.06 -9.49 13.77
C ILE A 224 14.46 -10.26 12.59
N LEU A 225 15.14 -10.27 11.43
CA LEU A 225 14.70 -11.04 10.27
C LEU A 225 14.62 -12.55 10.58
N GLN A 226 15.65 -13.11 11.23
CA GLN A 226 15.64 -14.52 11.64
C GLN A 226 14.54 -14.80 12.68
N LYS A 227 14.32 -13.90 13.63
CA LYS A 227 13.24 -14.00 14.62
C LYS A 227 11.86 -13.98 13.95
N ASN A 228 11.65 -13.12 12.96
CA ASN A 228 10.41 -13.04 12.19
C ASN A 228 10.10 -14.36 11.46
N CYS A 229 11.12 -15.02 10.92
CA CYS A 229 10.97 -16.29 10.19
C CYS A 229 11.07 -17.55 11.08
N GLU A 230 11.18 -17.39 12.40
CA GLU A 230 11.29 -18.52 13.33
C GLU A 230 10.01 -19.38 13.30
N GLY A 231 10.15 -20.67 13.00
CA GLY A 231 9.01 -21.61 12.96
C GLY A 231 8.10 -21.49 11.73
N LEU A 232 8.37 -20.55 10.81
CA LEU A 232 7.58 -20.31 9.62
C LEU A 232 7.52 -21.54 8.70
N LYS A 233 6.32 -21.87 8.22
CA LYS A 233 6.04 -22.96 7.26
C LYS A 233 5.27 -22.47 6.03
N VAL A 234 4.40 -21.48 6.20
CA VAL A 234 3.54 -20.96 5.15
C VAL A 234 3.73 -19.46 5.02
N LEU A 235 4.06 -19.01 3.81
CA LEU A 235 4.08 -17.60 3.48
C LEU A 235 2.92 -17.29 2.54
N ILE A 236 2.02 -16.41 2.96
CA ILE A 236 0.90 -15.96 2.16
C ILE A 236 1.15 -14.50 1.80
N VAL A 237 0.96 -14.14 0.54
CA VAL A 237 1.21 -12.79 0.04
C VAL A 237 -0.06 -12.30 -0.67
N ASP A 238 -0.67 -11.23 -0.19
CA ASP A 238 -1.85 -10.62 -0.82
C ASP A 238 -1.46 -9.43 -1.70
N GLU A 239 -2.38 -8.98 -2.57
CA GLU A 239 -2.17 -7.92 -3.56
C GLU A 239 -0.97 -8.18 -4.50
N ARG A 240 -0.90 -9.40 -5.03
CA ARG A 240 0.14 -9.86 -5.96
C ARG A 240 0.44 -8.87 -7.09
N SER A 241 -0.58 -8.18 -7.62
CA SER A 241 -0.42 -7.30 -8.77
C SER A 241 0.56 -6.16 -8.53
N LEU A 242 0.81 -5.80 -7.26
CA LEU A 242 1.75 -4.75 -6.87
C LEU A 242 3.18 -5.26 -6.65
N ILE A 243 3.42 -6.56 -6.82
CA ILE A 243 4.72 -7.17 -6.59
C ILE A 243 5.43 -7.35 -7.92
N GLY A 244 6.51 -6.59 -8.11
CA GLY A 244 7.36 -6.72 -9.28
C GLY A 244 8.51 -7.71 -9.10
N CYS A 245 9.29 -7.89 -10.16
CA CYS A 245 10.43 -8.79 -10.24
C CYS A 245 11.46 -8.50 -9.13
N THR A 246 11.81 -7.23 -8.93
CA THR A 246 12.85 -6.85 -7.96
C THR A 246 12.42 -7.20 -6.55
N THR A 247 11.18 -6.85 -6.20
CA THR A 247 10.59 -7.17 -4.89
C THR A 247 10.53 -8.67 -4.67
N LEU A 248 10.06 -9.44 -5.66
CA LEU A 248 9.98 -10.90 -5.58
C LEU A 248 11.36 -11.55 -5.37
N GLY A 249 12.39 -11.07 -6.07
CA GLY A 249 13.76 -11.56 -5.89
C GLY A 249 14.27 -11.31 -4.48
N TRP A 250 14.07 -10.11 -3.94
CA TRP A 250 14.42 -9.81 -2.56
C TRP A 250 13.64 -10.65 -1.55
N MET A 251 12.36 -10.90 -1.78
CA MET A 251 11.54 -11.73 -0.89
C MET A 251 12.12 -13.13 -0.75
N GLU A 252 12.43 -13.77 -1.87
CA GLU A 252 12.96 -15.13 -1.90
C GLU A 252 14.37 -15.19 -1.27
N TYR A 253 15.23 -14.22 -1.61
CA TYR A 253 16.58 -14.12 -1.07
C TYR A 253 16.56 -13.93 0.47
N MET A 254 15.72 -13.03 0.98
CA MET A 254 15.61 -12.82 2.44
C MET A 254 15.07 -14.07 3.14
N CYS A 255 14.16 -14.82 2.53
CA CYS A 255 13.71 -16.10 3.07
C CYS A 255 14.86 -17.12 3.17
N ARG A 256 15.74 -17.22 2.15
CA ARG A 256 16.94 -18.08 2.22
C ARG A 256 17.86 -17.73 3.37
N CYS A 257 18.03 -16.43 3.67
CA CYS A 257 18.87 -15.96 4.76
C CYS A 257 18.26 -16.22 6.16
N ALA A 258 16.93 -16.21 6.26
CA ALA A 258 16.23 -16.11 7.52
C ALA A 258 15.61 -17.43 8.00
N VAL A 259 14.95 -18.15 7.09
CA VAL A 259 14.20 -19.36 7.41
C VAL A 259 15.16 -20.42 7.94
N GLN A 260 14.83 -20.99 9.09
CA GLN A 260 15.70 -21.92 9.81
C GLN A 260 17.12 -21.37 10.04
N LYS A 261 17.24 -20.06 10.30
CA LYS A 261 18.53 -19.36 10.51
C LYS A 261 19.50 -19.52 9.33
N GLY A 262 18.96 -19.67 8.11
CA GLY A 262 19.75 -19.79 6.89
C GLY A 262 20.32 -21.19 6.61
N LEU A 263 19.98 -22.20 7.42
CA LEU A 263 20.48 -23.57 7.24
C LEU A 263 20.11 -24.18 5.88
N ASN A 264 18.99 -23.73 5.30
CA ASN A 264 18.49 -24.18 4.00
C ASN A 264 18.67 -23.13 2.90
N ALA A 265 19.68 -22.27 2.97
CA ALA A 265 19.90 -21.20 1.98
C ALA A 265 20.10 -21.71 0.53
N SER A 266 20.47 -22.97 0.34
CA SER A 266 20.55 -23.61 -0.98
C SER A 266 19.19 -23.96 -1.57
N GLN A 267 18.15 -24.06 -0.74
CA GLN A 267 16.78 -24.39 -1.14
C GLN A 267 15.99 -23.12 -1.43
N SER A 268 15.11 -23.19 -2.44
CA SER A 268 14.24 -22.06 -2.75
C SER A 268 13.35 -21.68 -1.56
N TRP A 269 13.22 -20.37 -1.30
CA TRP A 269 12.51 -19.79 -0.16
C TRP A 269 13.02 -20.29 1.21
N GLY A 270 14.27 -20.76 1.29
CA GLY A 270 14.83 -21.32 2.53
C GLY A 270 14.15 -22.64 2.97
N GLY A 271 13.54 -23.37 2.01
CA GLY A 271 12.88 -24.65 2.28
C GLY A 271 11.46 -24.52 2.83
N LEU A 272 10.80 -23.37 2.67
CA LEU A 272 9.39 -23.22 3.04
C LEU A 272 8.49 -24.18 2.24
N PRO A 273 7.62 -24.96 2.91
CA PRO A 273 6.78 -25.92 2.22
C PRO A 273 5.70 -25.28 1.36
N VAL A 274 5.14 -24.15 1.77
CA VAL A 274 4.06 -23.49 1.02
C VAL A 274 4.34 -21.99 0.91
N VAL A 275 4.28 -21.48 -0.32
CA VAL A 275 4.26 -20.04 -0.62
C VAL A 275 3.10 -19.76 -1.56
N ILE A 276 2.24 -18.81 -1.18
CA ILE A 276 1.01 -18.48 -1.88
C ILE A 276 1.01 -17.00 -2.23
N PHE A 277 0.70 -16.67 -3.48
CA PHE A 277 0.43 -15.31 -3.90
C PHE A 277 -1.02 -15.17 -4.32
N LEU A 278 -1.76 -14.28 -3.67
CA LEU A 278 -3.13 -13.92 -3.98
C LEU A 278 -3.15 -12.52 -4.57
N GLY A 279 -4.03 -12.31 -5.54
CA GLY A 279 -4.26 -10.99 -6.08
C GLY A 279 -5.02 -11.01 -7.38
N ASP A 280 -4.92 -9.90 -8.09
CA ASP A 280 -5.64 -9.66 -9.32
C ASP A 280 -4.74 -8.88 -10.27
N ASP A 281 -4.07 -9.57 -11.19
CA ASP A 281 -3.12 -8.97 -12.14
C ASP A 281 -3.79 -7.96 -13.10
N VAL A 282 -5.12 -7.85 -13.05
CA VAL A 282 -5.90 -6.87 -13.80
C VAL A 282 -5.94 -5.50 -13.12
N GLN A 283 -5.62 -5.45 -11.83
CA GLN A 283 -5.53 -4.20 -11.08
C GLN A 283 -4.22 -3.46 -11.37
N LEU A 284 -3.83 -2.53 -10.50
CA LEU A 284 -2.63 -1.74 -10.66
C LEU A 284 -1.38 -2.64 -10.71
N PRO A 285 -0.50 -2.43 -11.72
CA PRO A 285 0.81 -3.07 -11.77
C PRO A 285 1.73 -2.50 -10.68
N PRO A 286 2.89 -3.14 -10.41
CA PRO A 286 3.86 -2.58 -9.49
C PRO A 286 4.35 -1.19 -9.95
N VAL A 287 4.58 -0.31 -8.98
CA VAL A 287 5.17 1.02 -9.21
C VAL A 287 6.68 0.91 -9.07
N LEU A 288 7.46 1.50 -9.98
CA LEU A 288 8.94 1.48 -9.96
C LEU A 288 9.59 0.07 -9.98
N ASP A 289 8.82 -0.97 -10.28
CA ASP A 289 9.33 -2.32 -10.47
C ASP A 289 8.72 -2.92 -11.75
N THR A 290 9.37 -3.93 -12.31
CA THR A 290 8.87 -4.61 -13.51
C THR A 290 7.81 -5.63 -13.09
N PRO A 291 6.62 -5.66 -13.71
CA PRO A 291 5.68 -6.74 -13.47
C PRO A 291 6.34 -8.10 -13.69
N VAL A 292 6.14 -9.01 -12.76
CA VAL A 292 6.68 -10.38 -12.73
C VAL A 292 6.48 -11.21 -14.00
N TYR A 293 5.44 -10.92 -14.77
CA TYR A 293 5.15 -11.57 -16.04
C TYR A 293 5.89 -10.95 -17.23
N LYS A 294 6.63 -9.84 -17.04
CA LYS A 294 7.51 -9.21 -18.03
C LYS A 294 8.96 -9.60 -17.75
N ALA A 295 9.57 -10.38 -18.65
CA ALA A 295 10.91 -10.96 -18.47
C ALA A 295 12.08 -10.01 -18.77
N ASN A 296 11.93 -8.71 -18.45
CA ASN A 296 12.82 -7.65 -18.96
C ASN A 296 13.59 -6.89 -17.85
N SER A 297 13.59 -7.37 -16.61
CA SER A 297 14.31 -6.67 -15.54
C SER A 297 15.82 -6.88 -15.64
N LYS A 298 16.59 -5.77 -15.57
CA LYS A 298 18.06 -5.77 -15.66
C LYS A 298 18.78 -5.78 -14.30
N SER A 299 18.07 -5.56 -13.18
CA SER A 299 18.69 -5.58 -11.86
C SER A 299 18.95 -7.03 -11.41
N PRO A 300 20.02 -7.32 -10.63
CA PRO A 300 20.27 -8.68 -10.12
C PRO A 300 19.09 -9.25 -9.33
N ALA A 301 18.45 -8.42 -8.49
CA ALA A 301 17.24 -8.80 -7.77
C ALA A 301 16.07 -9.07 -8.72
N GLY A 302 15.87 -8.25 -9.74
CA GLY A 302 14.80 -8.44 -10.72
C GLY A 302 14.99 -9.65 -11.62
N MET A 303 16.22 -9.93 -12.06
CA MET A 303 16.55 -11.17 -12.78
C MET A 303 16.29 -12.39 -11.92
N HIS A 304 16.70 -12.35 -10.64
CA HIS A 304 16.40 -13.42 -9.69
C HIS A 304 14.90 -13.60 -9.50
N GLY A 305 14.15 -12.52 -9.28
CA GLY A 305 12.69 -12.60 -9.15
C GLY A 305 11.99 -13.14 -10.39
N ALA A 306 12.47 -12.80 -11.59
CA ALA A 306 11.95 -13.36 -12.84
C ALA A 306 12.21 -14.88 -12.95
N LEU A 307 13.28 -15.41 -12.34
CA LEU A 307 13.53 -16.85 -12.23
C LEU A 307 12.66 -17.49 -11.14
N VAL A 308 12.55 -16.86 -9.96
CA VAL A 308 11.70 -17.32 -8.86
C VAL A 308 10.24 -17.41 -9.29
N TRP A 309 9.79 -16.49 -10.14
CA TRP A 309 8.42 -16.52 -10.66
C TRP A 309 8.10 -17.82 -11.41
N LYS A 310 9.11 -18.43 -12.05
CA LYS A 310 8.97 -19.67 -12.81
C LYS A 310 8.69 -20.89 -11.94
N GLU A 311 8.97 -20.79 -10.64
CA GLU A 311 8.69 -21.85 -9.68
C GLU A 311 7.19 -21.96 -9.36
N PHE A 312 6.41 -20.90 -9.62
CA PHE A 312 4.96 -20.88 -9.42
C PHE A 312 4.26 -21.59 -10.58
N ASN A 313 4.10 -22.90 -10.44
CA ASN A 313 3.53 -23.79 -11.46
C ASN A 313 2.06 -24.17 -11.21
N GLU A 314 1.52 -23.88 -10.02
CA GLU A 314 0.12 -24.13 -9.67
C GLU A 314 -0.67 -22.83 -9.60
N ALA A 315 -1.89 -22.83 -10.15
CA ALA A 315 -2.77 -21.67 -10.12
C ALA A 315 -4.25 -22.06 -9.91
N VAL A 316 -4.94 -21.33 -9.04
CA VAL A 316 -6.40 -21.44 -8.84
C VAL A 316 -7.05 -20.09 -9.11
N LEU A 317 -8.14 -20.08 -9.87
CA LEU A 317 -8.90 -18.88 -10.18
C LEU A 317 -10.25 -18.91 -9.45
N LEU A 318 -10.48 -17.95 -8.56
CA LEU A 318 -11.77 -17.77 -7.88
C LEU A 318 -12.75 -17.05 -8.80
N LYS A 319 -13.80 -17.73 -9.25
CA LYS A 319 -14.79 -17.22 -10.22
C LYS A 319 -16.03 -16.65 -9.54
N THR A 320 -16.38 -17.16 -8.37
CA THR A 320 -17.59 -16.74 -7.66
C THR A 320 -17.39 -15.43 -6.90
N VAL A 321 -17.96 -14.34 -7.44
CA VAL A 321 -18.04 -13.04 -6.76
C VAL A 321 -19.09 -13.12 -5.64
N VAL A 322 -18.68 -12.86 -4.40
CA VAL A 322 -19.50 -12.98 -3.17
C VAL A 322 -19.84 -11.63 -2.51
N ARG A 323 -19.26 -10.51 -2.96
CA ARG A 323 -19.35 -9.20 -2.27
C ARG A 323 -20.62 -8.40 -2.56
N GLN A 324 -21.26 -8.60 -3.71
CA GLN A 324 -22.36 -7.74 -4.20
C GLN A 324 -23.69 -8.50 -4.09
N ALA A 325 -24.69 -7.88 -3.45
CA ALA A 325 -26.02 -8.44 -3.29
C ALA A 325 -26.78 -8.51 -4.63
N GLU A 326 -27.89 -9.27 -4.68
CA GLU A 326 -28.64 -9.52 -5.93
C GLU A 326 -29.14 -8.22 -6.61
N ASP A 327 -29.40 -7.19 -5.82
CA ASP A 327 -29.80 -5.84 -6.24
C ASP A 327 -28.69 -5.06 -6.98
N GLN A 328 -27.43 -5.51 -6.89
CA GLN A 328 -26.27 -4.89 -7.55
C GLN A 328 -25.80 -5.66 -8.80
N SER A 329 -26.60 -6.61 -9.30
CA SER A 329 -26.27 -7.46 -10.46
C SER A 329 -25.85 -6.68 -11.70
N TYR A 330 -26.49 -5.54 -12.00
CA TYR A 330 -26.12 -4.71 -13.15
C TYR A 330 -24.78 -3.99 -12.96
N PHE A 331 -24.50 -3.46 -11.77
CA PHE A 331 -23.21 -2.84 -11.48
C PHE A 331 -22.06 -3.86 -11.63
N LYS A 332 -22.26 -5.09 -11.14
CA LYS A 332 -21.34 -6.21 -11.36
C LYS A 332 -21.09 -6.48 -12.84
N ASN A 333 -22.14 -6.45 -13.65
CA ASN A 333 -22.03 -6.65 -15.10
C ASN A 333 -21.20 -5.53 -15.76
N VAL A 334 -21.40 -4.27 -15.36
CA VAL A 334 -20.60 -3.13 -15.84
C VAL A 334 -19.12 -3.28 -15.46
N LEU A 335 -18.81 -3.65 -14.21
CA LEU A 335 -17.43 -3.88 -13.77
C LEU A 335 -16.75 -5.06 -14.49
N GLY A 336 -17.48 -6.15 -14.75
CA GLY A 336 -16.98 -7.25 -15.55
C GLY A 336 -16.73 -6.87 -17.01
N ALA A 337 -17.62 -6.06 -17.60
CA ALA A 337 -17.46 -5.54 -18.95
C ALA A 337 -16.28 -4.57 -19.06
N LEU A 338 -16.05 -3.74 -18.03
CA LEU A 338 -14.83 -2.93 -17.92
C LEU A 338 -13.59 -3.82 -17.95
N ARG A 339 -13.53 -4.79 -17.03
CA ARG A 339 -12.45 -5.78 -16.87
C ARG A 339 -12.01 -6.49 -18.15
N GLU A 340 -12.98 -6.80 -19.00
CA GLU A 340 -12.76 -7.54 -20.24
C GLU A 340 -12.63 -6.63 -21.47
N TYR A 341 -12.68 -5.30 -21.29
CA TYR A 341 -12.76 -4.31 -22.38
C TYR A 341 -13.96 -4.56 -23.33
N LYS A 342 -15.09 -5.02 -22.78
CA LYS A 342 -16.34 -5.35 -23.50
C LYS A 342 -17.49 -4.41 -23.11
N LEU A 343 -17.20 -3.13 -22.90
CA LEU A 343 -18.21 -2.12 -22.61
C LEU A 343 -19.20 -1.95 -23.78
N THR A 344 -20.48 -1.90 -23.47
CA THR A 344 -21.56 -1.60 -24.43
C THR A 344 -22.01 -0.15 -24.27
N GLN A 345 -22.77 0.35 -25.24
CA GLN A 345 -23.38 1.67 -25.15
C GLN A 345 -24.34 1.78 -23.95
N ASP A 346 -25.00 0.69 -23.58
CA ASP A 346 -25.89 0.64 -22.41
C ASP A 346 -25.09 0.81 -21.10
N HIS A 347 -23.93 0.14 -20.99
CA HIS A 347 -23.04 0.32 -19.84
C HIS A 347 -22.57 1.78 -19.73
N ALA A 348 -22.17 2.38 -20.86
CA ALA A 348 -21.72 3.77 -20.89
C ALA A 348 -22.85 4.75 -20.47
N THR A 349 -24.05 4.54 -20.98
CA THR A 349 -25.23 5.35 -20.64
C THR A 349 -25.61 5.20 -19.17
N TRP A 350 -25.44 4.01 -18.59
CA TRP A 350 -25.65 3.78 -17.16
C TRP A 350 -24.61 4.52 -16.30
N LEU A 351 -23.32 4.45 -16.65
CA LEU A 351 -22.24 5.17 -15.96
C LEU A 351 -22.43 6.69 -16.01
N GLN A 352 -22.91 7.23 -17.12
CA GLN A 352 -23.16 8.67 -17.29
C GLN A 352 -24.14 9.24 -16.25
N LYS A 353 -25.07 8.44 -15.74
CA LYS A 353 -26.03 8.87 -14.70
C LYS A 353 -25.35 9.31 -13.39
N PHE A 354 -24.13 8.83 -13.14
CA PHE A 354 -23.35 9.13 -11.95
C PHE A 354 -22.37 10.30 -12.17
N GLN A 355 -22.40 10.96 -13.33
CA GLN A 355 -21.63 12.18 -13.54
C GLN A 355 -22.15 13.29 -12.63
N TRP A 356 -21.22 14.09 -12.09
CA TRP A 356 -21.51 15.16 -11.13
C TRP A 356 -22.67 16.08 -11.56
N GLY A 357 -22.70 16.48 -12.84
CA GLY A 357 -23.75 17.32 -13.38
C GLY A 357 -25.13 16.66 -13.47
N ASP A 358 -25.20 15.36 -13.72
CA ASP A 358 -26.46 14.62 -13.78
C ASP A 358 -26.95 14.22 -12.39
N LEU A 359 -26.04 13.95 -11.45
CA LEU A 359 -26.37 13.84 -10.02
C LEU A 359 -26.95 15.14 -9.47
N LEU A 360 -26.37 16.29 -9.82
CA LEU A 360 -26.90 17.59 -9.42
C LEU A 360 -28.33 17.81 -9.93
N LYS A 361 -28.61 17.47 -11.20
CA LYS A 361 -29.96 17.60 -11.77
C LYS A 361 -30.98 16.64 -11.13
N SER A 362 -30.56 15.43 -10.78
CA SER A 362 -31.45 14.37 -10.31
C SER A 362 -31.70 14.40 -8.80
N HIS A 363 -30.70 14.78 -7.99
CA HIS A 363 -30.76 14.75 -6.52
C HIS A 363 -30.66 16.13 -5.85
N GLY A 364 -30.33 17.17 -6.62
CA GLY A 364 -30.26 18.56 -6.14
C GLY A 364 -28.94 18.92 -5.45
N GLN A 365 -28.80 20.20 -5.09
CA GLN A 365 -27.56 20.77 -4.55
C GLN A 365 -27.18 20.18 -3.19
N SER A 366 -28.15 19.89 -2.31
CA SER A 366 -27.87 19.36 -0.97
C SER A 366 -27.17 18.01 -1.00
N PHE A 367 -27.46 17.18 -2.00
CA PHE A 367 -26.77 15.90 -2.19
C PHE A 367 -25.32 16.10 -2.63
N ILE A 368 -25.08 17.09 -3.51
CA ILE A 368 -23.74 17.44 -3.97
C ILE A 368 -22.90 18.04 -2.85
N ASP A 369 -23.50 18.85 -1.98
CA ASP A 369 -22.82 19.41 -0.81
C ASP A 369 -22.42 18.30 0.18
N ASP A 370 -23.30 17.34 0.44
CA ASP A 370 -22.98 16.15 1.25
C ASP A 370 -21.83 15.33 0.63
N MET A 371 -21.85 15.11 -0.68
CA MET A 371 -20.75 14.48 -1.39
C MET A 371 -19.46 15.30 -1.27
N ASP A 372 -19.50 16.62 -1.45
CA ASP A 372 -18.30 17.47 -1.38
C ASP A 372 -17.62 17.41 0.00
N GLU A 373 -18.40 17.25 1.08
CA GLU A 373 -17.90 17.15 2.45
C GLU A 373 -17.47 15.73 2.85
N ASN A 374 -18.20 14.71 2.40
CA ASN A 374 -18.06 13.32 2.87
C ASN A 374 -17.47 12.35 1.83
N SER A 375 -16.97 12.84 0.70
CA SER A 375 -16.26 12.03 -0.30
C SER A 375 -14.76 11.91 -0.05
N LEU A 376 -14.18 10.83 -0.54
CA LEU A 376 -12.78 10.80 -0.95
C LEU A 376 -12.69 11.16 -2.44
N PHE A 377 -11.95 12.21 -2.77
CA PHE A 377 -11.71 12.56 -4.16
C PHE A 377 -10.45 11.85 -4.68
N VAL A 378 -10.56 11.20 -5.83
CA VAL A 378 -9.46 10.45 -6.44
C VAL A 378 -9.07 11.11 -7.75
N PHE A 379 -7.78 11.43 -7.87
CA PHE A 379 -7.21 12.15 -9.01
C PHE A 379 -6.17 11.31 -9.76
N PRO A 380 -6.05 11.51 -11.08
CA PRO A 380 -5.06 10.81 -11.89
C PRO A 380 -3.69 11.47 -11.82
N THR A 381 -3.51 12.64 -11.20
CA THR A 381 -2.19 13.27 -11.07
C THR A 381 -2.02 13.93 -9.70
N HIS A 382 -0.76 14.02 -9.23
CA HIS A 382 -0.46 14.74 -7.99
C HIS A 382 -0.75 16.24 -8.07
N ASN A 383 -0.70 16.83 -9.25
CA ASN A 383 -1.01 18.25 -9.45
C ASN A 383 -2.50 18.53 -9.22
N GLU A 384 -3.39 17.73 -9.81
CA GLU A 384 -4.83 17.89 -9.61
C GLU A 384 -5.25 17.57 -8.16
N GLU A 385 -4.63 16.53 -7.58
CA GLU A 385 -4.77 16.20 -6.17
C GLU A 385 -4.40 17.40 -5.28
N TRP A 386 -3.23 18.00 -5.53
CA TRP A 386 -2.76 19.17 -4.80
C TRP A 386 -3.70 20.35 -4.96
N LEU A 387 -4.14 20.66 -6.18
CA LEU A 387 -5.03 21.78 -6.46
C LEU A 387 -6.35 21.64 -5.70
N HIS A 388 -6.95 20.44 -5.69
CA HIS A 388 -8.17 20.18 -4.93
C HIS A 388 -7.95 20.37 -3.42
N ASN A 389 -6.90 19.76 -2.87
CA ASN A 389 -6.55 19.87 -1.46
C ASN A 389 -6.26 21.34 -1.06
N LYS A 390 -5.59 22.11 -1.93
CA LYS A 390 -5.31 23.54 -1.77
C LYS A 390 -6.61 24.36 -1.71
N THR A 391 -7.56 24.11 -2.60
CA THR A 391 -8.87 24.77 -2.55
C THR A 391 -9.61 24.45 -1.25
N LYS A 392 -9.60 23.19 -0.80
CA LYS A 392 -10.28 22.76 0.43
C LYS A 392 -9.65 23.36 1.69
N ILE A 393 -8.32 23.39 1.79
CA ILE A 393 -7.65 23.98 2.96
C ILE A 393 -7.86 25.50 3.01
N LEU A 394 -7.89 26.19 1.87
CA LEU A 394 -8.18 27.63 1.83
C LEU A 394 -9.61 27.96 2.25
N LYS A 395 -10.60 27.12 1.90
CA LYS A 395 -11.95 27.25 2.46
C LYS A 395 -11.97 27.03 3.97
N ALA A 396 -11.25 26.02 4.48
CA ALA A 396 -11.13 25.80 5.92
C ALA A 396 -10.41 26.95 6.64
N ASN A 397 -9.53 27.66 5.92
CA ASN A 397 -8.77 28.79 6.43
C ASN A 397 -9.64 30.01 6.77
N GLU A 398 -10.84 30.11 6.19
CA GLU A 398 -11.81 31.15 6.54
C GLU A 398 -12.23 31.12 8.02
N ARG A 399 -12.06 29.97 8.69
CA ARG A 399 -12.44 29.78 10.11
C ARG A 399 -11.26 29.51 11.03
N ASN A 400 -10.18 28.92 10.52
CA ASN A 400 -9.04 28.50 11.33
C ASN A 400 -7.73 28.87 10.63
N PRO A 401 -6.72 29.39 11.34
CA PRO A 401 -5.44 29.70 10.73
C PRO A 401 -4.73 28.43 10.22
N ILE A 402 -3.94 28.60 9.15
CA ILE A 402 -3.12 27.53 8.58
C ILE A 402 -1.72 27.56 9.21
N ALA A 403 -1.33 26.43 9.79
CA ALA A 403 0.06 26.10 10.10
C ALA A 403 0.76 25.58 8.84
N LYS A 404 1.68 26.37 8.29
CA LYS A 404 2.68 25.91 7.31
C LYS A 404 3.89 25.36 8.06
N VAL A 405 4.11 24.06 7.95
CA VAL A 405 5.12 23.32 8.72
C VAL A 405 6.23 22.81 7.78
N ASP A 406 7.37 23.48 7.80
CA ASP A 406 8.53 23.12 6.97
C ASP A 406 9.39 22.06 7.67
N ALA A 407 9.89 21.10 6.89
CA ALA A 407 10.68 19.99 7.37
C ALA A 407 12.04 20.45 7.90
N ILE A 408 12.45 19.94 9.06
CA ILE A 408 13.76 20.24 9.62
C ILE A 408 14.80 19.30 9.01
N SER A 409 15.66 19.87 8.17
CA SER A 409 16.75 19.16 7.49
C SER A 409 18.04 19.26 8.30
N HIS A 410 18.62 18.11 8.66
CA HIS A 410 19.93 18.02 9.32
C HIS A 410 20.99 17.48 8.35
N GLY A 411 22.04 18.26 8.11
CA GLY A 411 23.15 17.93 7.23
C GLY A 411 23.03 18.53 5.83
N SER A 412 24.15 18.62 5.11
CA SER A 412 24.23 19.29 3.80
C SER A 412 23.38 18.63 2.72
N HIS A 413 23.28 17.29 2.75
CA HIS A 413 22.53 16.50 1.76
C HIS A 413 21.04 16.34 2.10
N ALA A 414 20.57 16.96 3.19
CA ALA A 414 19.17 16.88 3.62
C ALA A 414 18.27 17.96 3.04
N LYS A 415 18.87 19.07 2.56
CA LYS A 415 18.11 20.19 1.99
C LYS A 415 17.57 19.82 0.62
N GLY A 416 16.28 20.10 0.37
CA GLY A 416 15.64 19.89 -0.93
C GLY A 416 15.46 18.42 -1.32
N VAL A 417 15.58 17.50 -0.36
CA VAL A 417 15.38 16.07 -0.61
C VAL A 417 13.90 15.82 -0.90
N SER A 418 13.63 15.07 -1.97
CA SER A 418 12.27 14.64 -2.31
C SER A 418 11.65 13.78 -1.22
N SER A 419 10.33 13.81 -1.10
CA SER A 419 9.58 13.02 -0.12
C SER A 419 9.85 11.52 -0.19
N GLU A 420 10.05 10.99 -1.39
CA GLU A 420 10.49 9.62 -1.62
C GLU A 420 11.80 9.30 -0.89
N ASN A 421 12.83 10.11 -1.11
CA ASN A 421 14.13 9.99 -0.44
C ASN A 421 14.05 10.31 1.06
N ALA A 422 13.05 11.08 1.48
CA ALA A 422 12.71 11.35 2.86
C ALA A 422 11.79 10.29 3.50
N LYS A 423 11.52 9.17 2.80
CA LYS A 423 10.71 8.03 3.27
C LYS A 423 9.26 8.43 3.61
N GLY A 424 8.66 9.25 2.74
CA GLY A 424 7.27 9.72 2.80
C GLY A 424 7.05 10.99 3.62
N LEU A 425 8.11 11.65 4.08
CA LEU A 425 8.01 12.93 4.79
C LEU A 425 8.00 14.09 3.79
N LEU A 426 6.94 14.91 3.81
CA LEU A 426 6.82 16.04 2.89
C LEU A 426 7.77 17.19 3.28
N PRO A 427 8.34 17.94 2.32
CA PRO A 427 9.13 19.14 2.60
C PRO A 427 8.33 20.20 3.36
N THR A 428 7.05 20.38 3.02
CA THR A 428 6.14 21.31 3.67
C THR A 428 4.78 20.66 3.86
N VAL A 429 4.21 20.81 5.05
CA VAL A 429 2.85 20.34 5.37
C VAL A 429 1.99 21.55 5.73
N TYR A 430 0.79 21.65 5.17
CA TYR A 430 -0.19 22.67 5.52
C TYR A 430 -1.31 22.03 6.34
N LEU A 431 -1.58 22.57 7.53
CA LEU A 431 -2.58 22.03 8.46
C LEU A 431 -3.43 23.16 9.05
N CYS A 432 -4.72 22.91 9.26
CA CYS A 432 -5.56 23.74 10.11
C CYS A 432 -6.54 22.87 10.90
N ILE A 433 -7.12 23.40 11.97
CA ILE A 433 -8.14 22.68 12.73
C ILE A 433 -9.33 22.37 11.82
N GLY A 434 -9.79 21.11 11.85
CA GLY A 434 -10.90 20.61 11.03
C GLY A 434 -10.50 20.10 9.64
N CYS A 435 -9.24 20.28 9.20
CA CYS A 435 -8.82 19.76 7.89
C CYS A 435 -8.80 18.23 7.85
N LYS A 436 -9.08 17.67 6.67
CA LYS A 436 -8.90 16.24 6.40
C LYS A 436 -7.42 15.98 6.11
N VAL A 437 -6.86 15.01 6.80
CA VAL A 437 -5.45 14.61 6.66
C VAL A 437 -5.34 13.12 6.39
N MET A 438 -4.20 12.72 5.85
CA MET A 438 -3.84 11.33 5.59
C MET A 438 -2.44 11.07 6.15
N LEU A 439 -2.26 9.93 6.83
CA LEU A 439 -0.94 9.48 7.27
C LEU A 439 -0.08 9.10 6.05
N THR A 440 1.18 9.52 6.06
CA THR A 440 2.14 9.19 4.98
C THR A 440 3.05 8.01 5.32
N THR A 441 2.92 7.45 6.52
CA THR A 441 3.78 6.39 7.02
C THR A 441 2.99 5.41 7.88
N ASN A 442 3.47 4.17 7.96
CA ASN A 442 2.91 3.18 8.88
C ASN A 442 3.39 3.49 10.30
N LEU A 443 2.46 3.84 11.18
CA LEU A 443 2.74 4.05 12.60
C LEU A 443 2.43 2.80 13.42
N HIS A 444 1.25 2.23 13.22
CA HIS A 444 0.82 0.98 13.83
C HIS A 444 -0.32 0.35 13.03
N VAL A 445 0.02 -0.57 12.13
CA VAL A 445 -0.91 -1.09 11.12
C VAL A 445 -2.12 -1.78 11.77
N LYS A 446 -1.91 -2.59 12.81
CA LYS A 446 -2.98 -3.33 13.50
C LYS A 446 -4.06 -2.43 14.13
N PHE A 447 -3.73 -1.19 14.47
CA PHE A 447 -4.68 -0.24 15.07
C PHE A 447 -5.32 0.69 14.04
N GLY A 448 -5.11 0.45 12.75
CA GLY A 448 -5.62 1.29 11.67
C GLY A 448 -4.81 2.56 11.43
N LEU A 449 -3.57 2.63 11.91
CA LEU A 449 -2.64 3.76 11.69
C LEU A 449 -1.57 3.39 10.66
N PHE A 450 -1.95 3.41 9.38
CA PHE A 450 -1.10 3.05 8.25
C PHE A 450 -1.01 4.18 7.22
N ASN A 451 -0.06 4.09 6.30
CA ASN A 451 0.06 5.03 5.17
C ASN A 451 -1.22 4.96 4.32
N GLY A 452 -1.96 6.06 4.21
CA GLY A 452 -3.29 6.13 3.61
C GLY A 452 -4.44 6.29 4.60
N SER A 453 -4.23 6.06 5.91
CA SER A 453 -5.28 6.27 6.91
C SER A 453 -5.69 7.74 6.95
N THR A 454 -6.98 8.00 6.75
CA THR A 454 -7.54 9.34 6.77
C THR A 454 -8.09 9.71 8.16
N GLY A 455 -7.95 10.98 8.50
CA GLY A 455 -8.43 11.52 9.77
C GLY A 455 -8.79 12.99 9.65
N THR A 456 -9.31 13.55 10.73
CA THR A 456 -9.63 14.97 10.84
C THR A 456 -8.78 15.59 11.95
N VAL A 457 -8.09 16.69 11.64
CA VAL A 457 -7.30 17.43 12.64
C VAL A 457 -8.25 18.04 13.67
N VAL A 458 -8.01 17.73 14.94
CA VAL A 458 -8.75 18.28 16.08
C VAL A 458 -7.99 19.46 16.66
N GLU A 459 -6.68 19.32 16.85
CA GLU A 459 -5.81 20.36 17.38
C GLU A 459 -4.39 20.27 16.83
N ILE A 460 -3.69 21.40 16.83
CA ILE A 460 -2.29 21.53 16.44
C ILE A 460 -1.57 22.23 17.60
N ILE A 461 -0.68 21.52 18.28
CA ILE A 461 -0.13 21.98 19.56
C ILE A 461 1.34 22.34 19.38
N TYR A 462 1.67 23.60 19.63
CA TYR A 462 3.04 24.12 19.66
C TYR A 462 3.50 24.39 21.10
N PRO A 463 4.82 24.46 21.34
CA PRO A 463 5.34 24.97 22.60
C PRO A 463 4.87 26.40 22.87
N GLU A 464 4.76 26.77 24.15
CA GLU A 464 4.36 28.11 24.56
C GLU A 464 5.25 29.20 23.92
N GLY A 465 4.61 30.21 23.32
CA GLY A 465 5.30 31.31 22.64
C GLY A 465 5.99 30.92 21.33
N LYS A 466 5.72 29.73 20.77
CA LYS A 466 6.23 29.29 19.46
C LYS A 466 5.12 29.22 18.43
N THR A 467 5.50 29.51 17.19
CA THR A 467 4.61 29.46 16.02
C THR A 467 5.10 28.41 15.01
N PRO A 468 4.28 28.06 13.99
CA PRO A 468 4.71 27.21 12.87
C PRO A 468 5.97 27.67 12.13
N LYS A 469 6.31 28.97 12.23
CA LYS A 469 7.54 29.54 11.63
C LYS A 469 8.80 29.24 12.45
N ASP A 470 8.65 28.96 13.75
CA ASP A 470 9.77 28.81 14.68
C ASP A 470 10.25 27.36 14.79
N CYS A 471 9.33 26.39 14.78
CA CYS A 471 9.64 24.99 15.01
C CYS A 471 8.57 24.04 14.45
N GLN A 472 8.79 22.74 14.63
CA GLN A 472 7.76 21.72 14.42
C GLN A 472 6.72 21.77 15.56
N PRO A 473 5.47 21.34 15.32
CA PRO A 473 4.51 21.15 16.40
C PRO A 473 5.00 20.07 17.36
N VAL A 474 4.60 20.15 18.64
CA VAL A 474 4.82 19.04 19.58
C VAL A 474 4.06 17.81 19.11
N CYS A 475 2.80 18.01 18.75
CA CYS A 475 1.96 17.00 18.14
C CYS A 475 0.76 17.63 17.41
N VAL A 476 0.16 16.83 16.54
CA VAL A 476 -1.14 17.12 15.91
C VAL A 476 -2.13 16.07 16.39
N MET A 477 -3.21 16.51 17.01
CA MET A 477 -4.28 15.62 17.46
C MET A 477 -5.18 15.31 16.27
N VAL A 478 -5.27 14.04 15.88
CA VAL A 478 -6.04 13.63 14.71
C VAL A 478 -7.06 12.57 15.11
N LYS A 479 -8.31 12.77 14.71
CA LYS A 479 -9.39 11.80 14.89
C LYS A 479 -9.40 10.82 13.71
N PHE A 480 -9.04 9.56 13.96
CA PHE A 480 -9.10 8.48 12.98
C PHE A 480 -10.30 7.57 13.28
N GLN A 481 -11.33 7.63 12.44
CA GLN A 481 -12.58 6.88 12.69
C GLN A 481 -12.37 5.37 12.86
N LYS A 482 -11.41 4.81 12.10
CA LYS A 482 -11.06 3.39 12.12
C LYS A 482 -10.06 2.99 13.21
N TYR A 483 -9.64 3.91 14.08
CA TYR A 483 -8.67 3.56 15.12
C TYR A 483 -9.23 2.54 16.10
N THR A 484 -8.52 1.44 16.33
CA THR A 484 -8.94 0.34 17.23
C THR A 484 -7.97 0.08 18.38
N GLY A 485 -6.94 0.92 18.52
CA GLY A 485 -5.95 0.78 19.59
C GLY A 485 -6.41 1.35 20.94
N PRO A 486 -5.52 1.34 21.93
CA PRO A 486 -5.81 1.87 23.26
C PRO A 486 -6.11 3.37 23.22
N PRO A 487 -7.04 3.88 24.05
CA PRO A 487 -7.37 5.30 24.04
C PRO A 487 -6.20 6.16 24.53
N PHE A 488 -5.88 7.23 23.80
CA PHE A 488 -4.99 8.28 24.30
C PHE A 488 -5.73 9.25 25.23
N VAL A 489 -6.96 9.60 24.87
CA VAL A 489 -7.87 10.42 25.68
C VAL A 489 -9.20 9.71 25.91
N ASN A 490 -9.78 9.90 27.10
CA ASN A 490 -10.99 9.20 27.51
C ASN A 490 -12.28 9.71 26.84
N HIS A 491 -12.32 10.97 26.42
CA HIS A 491 -13.53 11.57 25.84
C HIS A 491 -13.76 11.15 24.39
N ASP A 492 -12.71 10.81 23.66
CA ASP A 492 -12.80 10.28 22.31
C ASP A 492 -11.60 9.36 22.02
N VAL A 493 -11.86 8.05 22.09
CA VAL A 493 -10.83 7.01 21.90
C VAL A 493 -10.21 7.04 20.50
N LYS A 494 -10.84 7.71 19.53
CA LYS A 494 -10.38 7.81 18.14
C LYS A 494 -9.38 8.95 17.92
N ILE A 495 -9.17 9.81 18.93
CA ILE A 495 -8.17 10.88 18.87
C ILE A 495 -6.80 10.27 19.20
N VAL A 496 -5.88 10.41 18.25
CA VAL A 496 -4.51 9.91 18.35
C VAL A 496 -3.53 11.08 18.18
N PRO A 497 -2.52 11.21 19.05
CA PRO A 497 -1.48 12.21 18.91
C PRO A 497 -0.49 11.78 17.82
N ILE A 498 -0.32 12.60 16.79
CA ILE A 498 0.69 12.39 15.76
C ILE A 498 1.87 13.31 16.06
N THR A 499 3.05 12.74 16.27
CA THR A 499 4.27 13.49 16.59
C THR A 499 5.21 13.56 15.39
N PRO A 500 6.07 14.59 15.26
CA PRO A 500 7.11 14.62 14.23
C PRO A 500 8.01 13.38 14.30
N ILE A 501 8.38 12.85 13.13
CA ILE A 501 9.25 11.68 13.01
C ILE A 501 10.54 12.08 12.31
N LYS A 502 11.65 11.58 12.85
CA LYS A 502 12.97 11.73 12.26
C LYS A 502 13.32 10.53 11.38
N ARG A 503 13.64 10.75 10.11
CA ARG A 503 14.10 9.73 9.16
C ARG A 503 15.53 10.03 8.72
N LYS A 504 16.39 9.01 8.72
CA LYS A 504 17.71 9.09 8.10
C LYS A 504 17.58 9.06 6.58
N ILE A 505 18.30 9.96 5.93
CA ILE A 505 18.42 10.01 4.48
C ILE A 505 19.58 9.13 4.06
N ASP A 506 19.36 8.40 2.97
CA ASP A 506 20.38 7.53 2.40
C ASP A 506 21.36 8.36 1.54
N CYS A 507 22.25 9.07 2.23
CA CYS A 507 23.41 9.80 1.69
C CYS A 507 24.70 9.03 1.93
N PHE A 508 25.74 9.31 1.14
CA PHE A 508 27.11 8.81 1.39
C PHE A 508 27.68 9.22 2.75
N CYS A 509 27.10 10.24 3.37
CA CYS A 509 27.52 10.79 4.64
C CYS A 509 26.96 10.08 5.88
N TYR A 510 25.96 9.20 5.70
CA TYR A 510 25.25 8.42 6.74
C TYR A 510 24.75 9.17 7.99
N SER A 511 24.83 10.51 8.00
CA SER A 511 24.49 11.37 9.14
C SER A 511 23.34 12.35 8.85
N CYS A 512 22.87 12.42 7.60
CA CYS A 512 21.76 13.30 7.22
C CYS A 512 20.41 12.73 7.67
N SER A 513 19.52 13.63 8.06
CA SER A 513 18.16 13.25 8.47
C SER A 513 17.16 14.38 8.26
N ILE A 514 15.90 14.02 8.08
CA ILE A 514 14.77 14.95 8.02
C ILE A 514 13.82 14.65 9.16
N THR A 515 13.31 15.70 9.80
CA THR A 515 12.25 15.62 10.80
C THR A 515 11.02 16.36 10.30
N GLN A 516 9.88 15.68 10.27
CA GLN A 516 8.61 16.25 9.83
C GLN A 516 7.43 15.47 10.43
N ILE A 517 6.28 16.13 10.58
CA ILE A 517 5.01 15.47 10.88
C ILE A 517 4.57 14.55 9.71
N PRO A 518 4.27 13.25 9.94
CA PRO A 518 3.97 12.30 8.86
C PRO A 518 2.52 12.41 8.35
N LEU A 519 2.10 13.63 8.02
CA LEU A 519 0.75 13.96 7.56
C LEU A 519 0.80 14.68 6.21
N ARG A 520 -0.26 14.51 5.43
CA ARG A 520 -0.58 15.30 4.24
C ARG A 520 -2.06 15.66 4.26
N LEU A 521 -2.48 16.61 3.43
CA LEU A 521 -3.90 16.86 3.18
C LEU A 521 -4.56 15.62 2.57
N GLY A 522 -5.79 15.32 2.99
CA GLY A 522 -6.47 14.06 2.72
C GLY A 522 -7.91 14.20 2.23
N TRP A 523 -8.30 15.34 1.64
CA TRP A 523 -9.57 15.44 0.90
C TRP A 523 -9.48 14.74 -0.45
N GLY A 524 -8.36 14.93 -1.15
CA GLY A 524 -8.00 14.27 -2.39
C GLY A 524 -6.81 13.32 -2.23
N THR A 525 -6.79 12.25 -3.03
CA THR A 525 -5.68 11.29 -3.15
C THR A 525 -5.46 10.88 -4.62
N THR A 526 -4.34 10.22 -4.93
CA THR A 526 -4.17 9.55 -6.23
C THR A 526 -4.70 8.12 -6.24
N ILE A 527 -4.99 7.61 -7.43
CA ILE A 527 -5.54 6.25 -7.66
C ILE A 527 -4.70 5.17 -6.97
N HIS A 528 -3.37 5.18 -7.11
CA HIS A 528 -2.50 4.19 -6.48
C HIS A 528 -2.61 4.15 -4.96
N ARG A 529 -2.81 5.31 -4.32
CA ARG A 529 -2.94 5.40 -2.87
C ARG A 529 -4.33 4.95 -2.40
N CYS A 530 -5.33 4.98 -3.28
CA CYS A 530 -6.68 4.52 -2.99
C CYS A 530 -6.84 2.99 -3.11
N GLN A 531 -5.85 2.28 -3.66
CA GLN A 531 -5.97 0.83 -3.88
C GLN A 531 -6.14 0.07 -2.56
N GLY A 532 -7.10 -0.86 -2.56
CA GLY A 532 -7.47 -1.65 -1.38
C GLY A 532 -8.26 -0.86 -0.34
N MET A 533 -8.54 0.44 -0.53
CA MET A 533 -9.40 1.18 0.39
C MET A 533 -10.85 0.72 0.26
N THR A 534 -11.59 0.77 1.37
CA THR A 534 -13.03 0.55 1.39
C THR A 534 -13.72 1.88 1.68
N ILE A 535 -14.75 2.18 0.88
CA ILE A 535 -15.52 3.43 0.91
C ILE A 535 -17.00 3.05 0.90
N GLY A 536 -17.81 3.76 1.68
CA GLY A 536 -19.23 3.47 1.82
C GLY A 536 -19.77 3.81 3.20
N GLU A 537 -20.97 3.30 3.50
CA GLU A 537 -21.58 3.51 4.82
C GLU A 537 -20.78 2.82 5.93
N GLY A 538 -20.54 3.55 7.02
CA GLY A 538 -19.68 3.09 8.12
C GLY A 538 -18.17 3.32 7.90
N GLU A 539 -17.77 3.81 6.73
CA GLU A 539 -16.39 4.15 6.40
C GLU A 539 -16.06 5.63 6.70
N SER A 540 -14.78 6.00 6.66
CA SER A 540 -14.32 7.39 6.88
C SER A 540 -14.83 8.37 5.82
N SER A 541 -15.08 7.85 4.62
CA SER A 541 -15.65 8.55 3.48
C SER A 541 -16.87 7.76 3.01
N ARG A 542 -18.00 8.45 2.89
CA ARG A 542 -19.27 7.83 2.48
C ARG A 542 -19.32 7.61 0.96
N TYR A 543 -18.68 8.49 0.22
CA TYR A 543 -18.69 8.51 -1.24
C TYR A 543 -17.27 8.47 -1.80
N ILE A 544 -17.14 8.01 -3.04
CA ILE A 544 -15.93 8.15 -3.84
C ILE A 544 -16.26 9.02 -5.05
N VAL A 545 -15.41 9.99 -5.33
CA VAL A 545 -15.54 10.86 -6.51
C VAL A 545 -14.26 10.74 -7.30
N ILE A 546 -14.37 10.26 -8.54
CA ILE A 546 -13.21 9.89 -9.34
C ILE A 546 -13.11 10.84 -10.51
N ASN A 547 -11.99 11.53 -10.60
CA ASN A 547 -11.62 12.27 -11.80
C ASN A 547 -10.96 11.30 -12.78
N PRO A 548 -11.59 11.01 -13.95
CA PRO A 548 -11.05 10.06 -14.92
C PRO A 548 -9.87 10.61 -15.75
N GLY A 549 -9.48 11.88 -15.55
CA GLY A 549 -8.43 12.53 -16.33
C GLY A 549 -8.83 12.91 -17.76
N THR A 550 -7.87 13.38 -18.54
CA THR A 550 -8.04 13.80 -19.94
C THR A 550 -7.78 12.65 -20.93
N GLN A 551 -8.23 12.78 -22.19
CA GLN A 551 -8.00 11.78 -23.25
C GLN A 551 -6.51 11.46 -23.52
N SER A 552 -5.58 12.34 -23.16
CA SER A 552 -4.14 12.06 -23.24
C SER A 552 -3.66 10.98 -22.25
N LEU A 553 -4.49 10.63 -21.26
CA LEU A 553 -4.24 9.58 -20.26
C LEU A 553 -4.82 8.22 -20.66
N ASN A 554 -5.23 8.04 -21.93
CA ASN A 554 -5.81 6.81 -22.52
C ASN A 554 -4.99 5.50 -22.33
N HIS A 555 -3.80 5.57 -21.73
CA HIS A 555 -3.01 4.39 -21.37
C HIS A 555 -3.30 3.86 -19.95
N LEU A 556 -4.07 4.59 -19.14
CA LEU A 556 -4.60 4.08 -17.88
C LEU A 556 -5.83 3.20 -18.19
N PRO A 557 -5.84 1.91 -17.80
CA PRO A 557 -7.06 1.12 -17.83
C PRO A 557 -8.19 1.90 -17.15
N LEU A 558 -9.33 2.08 -17.83
CA LEU A 558 -10.54 2.70 -17.25
C LEU A 558 -10.98 1.99 -15.95
N GLU A 559 -10.58 0.73 -15.78
CA GLU A 559 -10.72 -0.10 -14.58
C GLU A 559 -9.94 0.38 -13.36
N LEU A 560 -8.94 1.25 -13.54
CA LEU A 560 -8.26 1.89 -12.41
C LEU A 560 -9.10 3.00 -11.76
N TYR A 561 -10.14 3.44 -12.45
CA TYR A 561 -11.01 4.55 -12.05
C TYR A 561 -12.34 4.12 -11.48
N LEU A 562 -12.63 2.82 -11.30
CA LEU A 562 -13.90 2.29 -10.78
C LEU A 562 -13.63 1.04 -9.94
#